data_AF-A0A930YIX9-F1
#
_entry.id   AF-A0A930YIX9-F1
#
_cell.length_a   1.000
_cell.length_b   1.000
_cell.length_c   1.000
_cell.angle_alpha   90.00
_cell.angle_beta   90.00
_cell.angle_gamma   90.00
#
_symmetry.space_group_name_H-M   'P 1'
#
loop_
_entity.id
_entity.type
_entity.pdbx_description
1 polymer ?
#
loop_
_entity_poly.entity_id
_entity_poly.type
_entity_poly.pdbx_seq_one_letter_code
_entity_poly.pdbx_strand_id
1 'polypeptide(L)'
;MGEHDLLIRHAIAWAEKKKRPLDAGVLEQILDLRWVNDELPTGDWPPGAAERLLLVTWPAYGSPPPDGQLLGETLDCLWGFLRATGRMSAGSASPAELRKEMKRALPKMTQAYDDPSRHSQGRVLGEFGRSIGIELDGAADLDELRRRLDAVQEAWNALPQEERFRLMPDASPKSARGQDWTRMVNNLPDDDYDEPPLRRGVVAESARDVRGSSFLRQCLALAEWLEPGRDVTQAGLLRPAVAREAYGALDLWPWEREWDRLTYGERQTPDDAEIDRVRAEAALHSWHSAGDCLPLDRLWWPMVETGMVSVGSRRAHSAWERPREDEEWVVFGLTLVASLCRRLGSYRVEPLLGLIAMPALADDAIPVAEVREWWDSRCPPSLRGLSALGWQERLDLAMFHFEDCGLFRVIGDRVRVTELGLDSVGVLMGMFDDGKFDDGSD
;
A
#
# COMPACT_ATOMS: atom_id res chain seq x y z
N MET A 1 12.81 1.40 -15.75
CA MET A 1 12.78 -0.04 -16.07
C MET A 1 11.54 -0.53 -15.37
N GLY A 2 10.52 -0.92 -16.12
CA GLY A 2 9.24 -1.38 -15.56
C GLY A 2 9.44 -2.58 -14.67
N GLU A 3 8.55 -2.74 -13.69
CA GLU A 3 8.60 -3.81 -12.67
C GLU A 3 8.70 -5.21 -13.30
N HIS A 4 8.12 -5.38 -14.49
CA HIS A 4 8.07 -6.66 -15.21
C HIS A 4 9.12 -6.81 -16.34
N ASP A 5 9.97 -5.81 -16.59
CA ASP A 5 10.89 -5.75 -17.74
C ASP A 5 11.80 -6.97 -17.85
N LEU A 6 12.35 -7.45 -16.72
CA LEU A 6 13.24 -8.59 -16.72
C LEU A 6 12.50 -9.89 -17.07
N LEU A 7 11.27 -10.04 -16.57
CA LEU A 7 10.45 -11.20 -16.87
C LEU A 7 10.00 -11.21 -18.32
N ILE A 8 9.52 -10.06 -18.83
CA ILE A 8 9.07 -9.90 -20.22
C ILE A 8 10.22 -10.24 -21.18
N ARG A 9 11.43 -9.71 -20.94
CA ARG A 9 12.61 -10.06 -21.76
C ARG A 9 12.91 -11.57 -21.76
N HIS A 10 12.83 -12.23 -20.60
CA HIS A 10 13.03 -13.67 -20.54
C HIS A 10 11.91 -14.46 -21.22
N ALA A 11 10.67 -14.01 -21.12
CA ALA A 11 9.52 -14.63 -21.77
C ALA A 11 9.62 -14.51 -23.29
N ILE A 12 10.02 -13.34 -23.82
CA ILE A 12 10.27 -13.11 -25.25
C ILE A 12 11.37 -14.06 -25.76
N ALA A 13 12.54 -14.06 -25.11
CA ALA A 13 13.66 -14.92 -25.53
C ALA A 13 13.28 -16.41 -25.50
N TRP A 14 12.47 -16.82 -24.51
CA TRP A 14 11.94 -18.17 -24.45
C TRP A 14 10.93 -18.47 -25.58
N ALA A 15 10.02 -17.54 -25.86
CA ALA A 15 9.01 -17.66 -26.90
C ALA A 15 9.65 -17.78 -28.29
N GLU A 16 10.66 -16.94 -28.59
CA GLU A 16 11.45 -17.00 -29.82
C GLU A 16 12.14 -18.36 -29.96
N LYS A 17 12.82 -18.83 -28.91
CA LYS A 17 13.48 -20.15 -28.90
C LYS A 17 12.49 -21.29 -29.12
N LYS A 18 11.26 -21.16 -28.62
CA LYS A 18 10.19 -22.16 -28.76
C LYS A 18 9.31 -21.94 -29.99
N LYS A 19 9.57 -20.90 -30.78
CA LYS A 19 8.76 -20.47 -31.93
C LYS A 19 7.27 -20.34 -31.58
N ARG A 20 6.99 -19.72 -30.43
CA ARG A 20 5.62 -19.44 -29.97
C ARG A 20 5.32 -17.94 -30.12
N PRO A 21 4.07 -17.57 -30.49
CA PRO A 21 3.64 -16.18 -30.50
C PRO A 21 3.62 -15.62 -29.08
N LEU A 22 4.09 -14.38 -28.92
CA LEU A 22 4.02 -13.61 -27.69
C LEU A 22 4.15 -12.13 -28.07
N ASP A 23 3.17 -11.32 -27.67
CA ASP A 23 3.25 -9.87 -27.80
C ASP A 23 3.70 -9.25 -26.48
N ALA A 24 4.74 -8.40 -26.54
CA ALA A 24 5.35 -7.83 -25.35
C ALA A 24 4.44 -6.80 -24.66
N GLY A 25 3.73 -5.97 -25.43
CA GLY A 25 2.85 -4.93 -24.89
C GLY A 25 1.59 -5.54 -24.28
N VAL A 26 1.00 -6.55 -24.94
CA VAL A 26 -0.12 -7.31 -24.36
C VAL A 26 0.32 -8.04 -23.08
N LEU A 27 1.53 -8.61 -23.07
CA LEU A 27 2.06 -9.26 -21.87
C LEU A 27 2.24 -8.26 -20.72
N GLU A 28 2.86 -7.11 -20.96
CA GLU A 28 3.02 -6.04 -19.97
C GLU A 28 1.67 -5.64 -19.37
N GLN A 29 0.67 -5.36 -20.22
CA GLN A 29 -0.67 -5.01 -19.77
C GLN A 29 -1.35 -6.12 -18.95
N ILE A 30 -1.19 -7.40 -19.33
CA ILE A 30 -1.70 -8.53 -18.51
C ILE A 30 -1.10 -8.50 -17.12
N LEU A 31 0.22 -8.30 -17.03
CA LEU A 31 0.95 -8.35 -15.77
C LEU A 31 0.59 -7.16 -14.88
N ASP A 32 0.58 -5.95 -15.42
CA ASP A 32 0.22 -4.74 -14.71
C ASP A 32 -1.22 -4.81 -14.17
N LEU A 33 -2.18 -5.25 -15.01
CA LEU A 33 -3.56 -5.39 -14.58
C LEU A 33 -3.71 -6.35 -13.40
N ARG A 34 -3.01 -7.49 -13.43
CA ARG A 34 -3.09 -8.50 -12.36
C ARG A 34 -2.35 -8.08 -11.10
N TRP A 35 -1.18 -7.47 -11.27
CA TRP A 35 -0.40 -6.97 -10.14
C TRP A 35 -1.19 -5.93 -9.36
N VAL A 36 -1.68 -4.89 -10.05
CA VAL A 36 -2.36 -3.76 -9.41
C VAL A 36 -3.74 -4.13 -8.88
N ASN A 37 -4.52 -4.97 -9.60
CA ASN A 37 -5.95 -5.14 -9.29
C ASN A 37 -6.31 -6.49 -8.68
N ASP A 38 -5.50 -7.52 -8.91
CA ASP A 38 -5.75 -8.86 -8.38
C ASP A 38 -4.77 -9.24 -7.26
N GLU A 39 -3.73 -8.44 -7.02
CA GLU A 39 -2.69 -8.66 -5.99
C GLU A 39 -2.01 -10.04 -6.12
N LEU A 40 -1.93 -10.54 -7.35
CA LEU A 40 -1.32 -11.83 -7.62
C LEU A 40 0.10 -11.64 -8.16
N PRO A 41 1.11 -12.23 -7.51
CA PRO A 41 2.45 -12.29 -8.05
C PRO A 41 2.44 -12.87 -9.47
N THR A 42 3.41 -12.52 -10.30
CA THR A 42 3.40 -12.92 -11.70
C THR A 42 3.35 -14.45 -11.93
N GLY A 43 3.94 -15.22 -11.00
CA GLY A 43 3.95 -16.69 -11.02
C GLY A 43 2.66 -17.36 -10.54
N ASP A 44 1.76 -16.61 -9.91
CA ASP A 44 0.55 -17.11 -9.29
C ASP A 44 -0.61 -17.05 -10.28
N TRP A 45 -1.17 -18.21 -10.59
CA TRP A 45 -2.30 -18.38 -11.51
C TRP A 45 -3.27 -19.41 -10.93
N PRO A 46 -3.95 -19.11 -9.81
CA PRO A 46 -4.89 -20.04 -9.19
C PRO A 46 -6.06 -20.37 -10.14
N PRO A 47 -6.82 -21.45 -9.86
CA PRO A 47 -8.03 -21.77 -10.61
C PRO A 47 -8.98 -20.57 -10.70
N GLY A 48 -9.49 -20.30 -11.91
CA GLY A 48 -10.37 -19.16 -12.21
C GLY A 48 -9.63 -17.86 -12.56
N ALA A 49 -8.31 -17.77 -12.40
CA ALA A 49 -7.55 -16.54 -12.64
C ALA A 49 -7.65 -16.05 -14.09
N ALA A 50 -7.68 -16.96 -15.08
CA ALA A 50 -7.80 -16.57 -16.48
C ALA A 50 -9.21 -16.04 -16.81
N GLU A 51 -10.24 -16.65 -16.23
CA GLU A 51 -11.63 -16.19 -16.39
C GLU A 51 -11.85 -14.83 -15.72
N ARG A 52 -11.31 -14.64 -14.51
CA ARG A 52 -11.35 -13.36 -13.80
C ARG A 52 -10.65 -12.24 -14.58
N LEU A 53 -9.42 -12.47 -15.05
CA LEU A 53 -8.68 -11.49 -15.85
C LEU A 53 -9.53 -11.02 -17.05
N LEU A 54 -10.09 -11.96 -17.81
CA LEU A 54 -10.77 -11.65 -19.07
C LEU A 54 -12.18 -11.07 -18.88
N LEU A 55 -12.88 -11.43 -17.80
CA LEU A 55 -14.30 -11.06 -17.63
C LEU A 55 -14.54 -10.04 -16.51
N VAL A 56 -13.54 -9.76 -15.68
CA VAL A 56 -13.65 -8.84 -14.54
C VAL A 56 -12.54 -7.79 -14.61
N THR A 57 -11.29 -8.20 -14.48
CA THR A 57 -10.15 -7.27 -14.34
C THR A 57 -9.95 -6.41 -15.59
N TRP A 58 -9.93 -7.03 -16.77
CA TRP A 58 -9.74 -6.31 -18.03
C TRP A 58 -10.93 -5.41 -18.38
N PRO A 59 -12.19 -5.86 -18.32
CA PRO A 59 -13.33 -4.96 -18.47
C PRO A 59 -13.32 -3.78 -17.50
N ALA A 60 -12.92 -3.99 -16.25
CA ALA A 60 -12.95 -2.96 -15.23
C ALA A 60 -11.85 -1.90 -15.42
N TYR A 61 -10.63 -2.32 -15.77
CA TYR A 61 -9.42 -1.49 -15.66
C TYR A 61 -8.57 -1.43 -16.93
N GLY A 62 -8.75 -2.37 -17.85
CA GLY A 62 -7.93 -2.50 -19.05
C GLY A 62 -8.26 -1.45 -20.12
N SER A 63 -7.27 -1.20 -20.98
CA SER A 63 -7.50 -0.50 -22.25
C SER A 63 -8.30 -1.38 -23.21
N PRO A 64 -8.74 -0.83 -24.39
CA PRO A 64 -9.45 -1.60 -25.40
C PRO A 64 -8.78 -2.96 -25.64
N PRO A 65 -9.55 -4.06 -25.57
CA PRO A 65 -8.96 -5.38 -25.60
C PRO A 65 -8.26 -5.60 -26.94
N PRO A 66 -7.05 -6.19 -26.94
CA PRO A 66 -6.39 -6.59 -28.17
C PRO A 66 -7.21 -7.66 -28.90
N ASP A 67 -6.76 -8.02 -30.10
CA ASP A 67 -7.32 -9.17 -30.80
C ASP A 67 -7.31 -10.42 -29.90
N GLY A 68 -8.46 -11.10 -29.83
CA GLY A 68 -8.64 -12.22 -28.91
C GLY A 68 -7.70 -13.39 -29.20
N GLN A 69 -7.33 -13.62 -30.46
CA GLN A 69 -6.36 -14.66 -30.80
C GLN A 69 -4.97 -14.27 -30.28
N LEU A 70 -4.53 -13.03 -30.51
CA LEU A 70 -3.24 -12.53 -30.00
C LEU A 70 -3.15 -12.60 -28.46
N LEU A 71 -4.23 -12.22 -27.78
CA LEU A 71 -4.33 -12.29 -26.33
C LEU A 71 -4.22 -13.73 -25.82
N GLY A 72 -4.99 -14.64 -26.43
CA GLY A 72 -4.99 -16.04 -26.05
C GLY A 72 -3.65 -16.74 -26.31
N GLU A 73 -3.00 -16.39 -27.41
CA GLU A 73 -1.66 -16.85 -27.76
C GLU A 73 -0.60 -16.36 -26.76
N THR A 74 -0.67 -15.09 -26.37
CA THR A 74 0.24 -14.47 -25.39
C THR A 74 0.09 -15.12 -24.01
N LEU A 75 -1.13 -15.30 -23.52
CA LEU A 75 -1.42 -15.97 -22.24
C LEU A 75 -0.93 -17.44 -22.23
N ASP A 76 -1.23 -18.20 -23.29
CA ASP A 76 -0.75 -19.59 -23.41
C ASP A 76 0.79 -19.67 -23.49
N CYS A 77 1.42 -18.69 -24.16
CA CYS A 77 2.86 -18.58 -24.19
C CYS A 77 3.43 -18.34 -22.78
N LEU A 78 2.89 -17.36 -22.06
CA LEU A 78 3.27 -17.00 -20.70
C LEU A 78 3.16 -18.19 -19.73
N TRP A 79 2.03 -18.88 -19.68
CA TRP A 79 1.87 -20.03 -18.75
C TRP A 79 2.82 -21.17 -19.08
N GLY A 80 3.09 -21.40 -20.38
CA GLY A 80 4.10 -22.35 -20.82
C GLY A 80 5.50 -21.97 -20.35
N PHE A 81 5.86 -20.69 -20.46
CA PHE A 81 7.13 -20.14 -19.99
C PHE A 81 7.30 -20.29 -18.47
N LEU A 82 6.32 -19.83 -17.69
CA LEU A 82 6.36 -19.89 -16.23
C LEU A 82 6.51 -21.34 -15.75
N ARG A 83 5.75 -22.26 -16.34
CA ARG A 83 5.83 -23.69 -15.99
C ARG A 83 7.17 -24.31 -16.39
N ALA A 84 7.66 -24.04 -17.60
CA ALA A 84 8.90 -24.63 -18.10
C ALA A 84 10.15 -24.12 -17.37
N THR A 85 10.08 -22.94 -16.75
CA THR A 85 11.19 -22.31 -16.04
C THR A 85 11.10 -22.46 -14.52
N GLY A 86 10.08 -23.16 -14.00
CA GLY A 86 9.87 -23.32 -12.56
C GLY A 86 9.41 -22.05 -11.84
N ARG A 87 8.99 -21.03 -12.58
CA ARG A 87 8.50 -19.74 -12.06
C ARG A 87 7.00 -19.73 -11.77
N MET A 88 6.30 -20.83 -12.08
CA MET A 88 4.89 -20.99 -11.77
C MET A 88 4.74 -21.57 -10.37
N SER A 89 4.02 -20.87 -9.50
CA SER A 89 3.85 -21.26 -8.10
C SER A 89 3.08 -22.57 -7.94
N ALA A 90 3.30 -23.24 -6.81
CA ALA A 90 2.72 -24.55 -6.53
C ALA A 90 1.19 -24.51 -6.38
N GLY A 91 0.61 -23.39 -5.94
CA GLY A 91 -0.83 -23.18 -5.82
C GLY A 91 -1.54 -22.84 -7.14
N SER A 92 -0.79 -22.68 -8.24
CA SER A 92 -1.35 -22.32 -9.53
C SER A 92 -2.02 -23.52 -10.22
N ALA A 93 -3.10 -23.26 -10.96
CA ALA A 93 -3.72 -24.23 -11.84
C ALA A 93 -2.74 -24.66 -12.95
N SER A 94 -2.92 -25.86 -13.50
CA SER A 94 -2.08 -26.30 -14.60
C SER A 94 -2.30 -25.43 -15.85
N PRO A 95 -1.29 -25.26 -16.72
CA PRO A 95 -1.48 -24.52 -17.98
C PRO A 95 -2.63 -25.07 -18.85
N ALA A 96 -2.97 -26.36 -18.73
CA ALA A 96 -4.08 -26.95 -19.45
C ALA A 96 -5.45 -26.47 -18.91
N GLU A 97 -5.58 -26.32 -17.59
CA GLU A 97 -6.79 -25.79 -16.95
C GLU A 97 -6.98 -24.31 -17.27
N LEU A 98 -5.91 -23.50 -17.17
CA LEU A 98 -5.95 -22.08 -17.53
C LEU A 98 -6.34 -21.86 -18.99
N ARG A 99 -5.84 -22.68 -19.93
CA ARG A 99 -6.32 -22.65 -21.32
C ARG A 99 -7.80 -22.96 -21.46
N LYS A 100 -8.34 -23.87 -20.66
CA LYS A 100 -9.76 -24.25 -20.69
C LYS A 100 -10.63 -23.09 -20.18
N GLU A 101 -10.20 -22.42 -19.12
CA GLU A 101 -10.84 -21.19 -18.62
C GLU A 101 -10.80 -20.09 -19.67
N MET A 102 -9.61 -19.79 -20.19
CA MET A 102 -9.39 -18.80 -21.25
C MET A 102 -10.29 -19.03 -22.46
N LYS A 103 -10.31 -20.26 -23.01
CA LYS A 103 -11.15 -20.59 -24.18
C LYS A 103 -12.66 -20.38 -23.92
N ARG A 104 -13.10 -20.51 -22.68
CA ARG A 104 -14.51 -20.27 -22.28
C ARG A 104 -14.80 -18.77 -22.11
N ALA A 105 -13.84 -18.03 -21.59
CA ALA A 105 -13.97 -16.62 -21.25
C ALA A 105 -13.77 -15.70 -22.47
N LEU A 106 -12.76 -15.98 -23.30
CA LEU A 106 -12.35 -15.12 -24.42
C LEU A 106 -13.50 -14.71 -25.37
N PRO A 107 -14.44 -15.60 -25.77
CA PRO A 107 -15.56 -15.20 -26.62
C PRO A 107 -16.55 -14.21 -25.97
N LYS A 108 -16.52 -14.09 -24.64
CA LYS A 108 -17.39 -13.19 -23.86
C LYS A 108 -16.70 -11.88 -23.50
N MET A 109 -15.39 -11.76 -23.76
CA MET A 109 -14.57 -10.64 -23.30
C MET A 109 -15.05 -9.31 -23.86
N THR A 110 -15.34 -9.23 -25.16
CA THR A 110 -15.85 -7.99 -25.79
C THR A 110 -17.16 -7.54 -25.16
N GLN A 111 -18.12 -8.46 -25.01
CA GLN A 111 -19.39 -8.14 -24.35
C GLN A 111 -19.18 -7.68 -22.90
N ALA A 112 -18.26 -8.31 -22.16
CA ALA A 112 -17.94 -7.91 -20.80
C ALA A 112 -17.27 -6.52 -20.76
N TYR A 113 -16.39 -6.22 -21.73
CA TYR A 113 -15.72 -4.94 -21.85
C TYR A 113 -16.67 -3.78 -22.18
N ASP A 114 -17.71 -4.05 -22.96
CA ASP A 114 -18.72 -3.05 -23.37
C ASP A 114 -19.84 -2.87 -22.33
N ASP A 115 -19.85 -3.66 -21.25
CA ASP A 115 -20.88 -3.62 -20.20
C ASP A 115 -20.51 -2.60 -19.10
N PRO A 116 -21.21 -1.45 -18.98
CA PRO A 116 -20.87 -0.42 -18.01
C PRO A 116 -20.97 -0.89 -16.55
N SER A 117 -21.77 -1.93 -16.26
CA SER A 117 -21.86 -2.49 -14.91
C SER A 117 -20.58 -3.22 -14.46
N ARG A 118 -19.66 -3.48 -15.40
CA ARG A 118 -18.37 -4.11 -15.16
C ARG A 118 -17.21 -3.12 -15.13
N HIS A 119 -17.46 -1.85 -15.42
CA HIS A 119 -16.42 -0.83 -15.41
C HIS A 119 -16.06 -0.45 -13.97
N SER A 120 -14.79 -0.16 -13.73
CA SER A 120 -14.39 0.49 -12.48
C SER A 120 -14.79 1.96 -12.49
N GLN A 121 -14.87 2.57 -11.30
CA GLN A 121 -15.09 4.00 -11.17
C GLN A 121 -14.05 4.81 -11.95
N GLY A 122 -12.76 4.45 -11.84
CA GLY A 122 -11.69 5.13 -12.56
C GLY A 122 -11.88 5.10 -14.08
N ARG A 123 -12.33 3.95 -14.62
CA ARG A 123 -12.67 3.82 -16.04
C ARG A 123 -13.88 4.65 -16.43
N VAL A 124 -14.97 4.61 -15.66
CA VAL A 124 -16.17 5.42 -15.92
C VAL A 124 -15.81 6.91 -15.93
N LEU A 125 -15.00 7.37 -14.98
CA LEU A 125 -14.51 8.75 -14.95
C LEU A 125 -13.63 9.08 -16.14
N GLY A 126 -12.75 8.17 -16.58
CA GLY A 126 -11.94 8.36 -17.78
C GLY A 126 -12.79 8.43 -19.06
N GLU A 127 -13.81 7.57 -19.20
CA GLU A 127 -14.76 7.61 -20.31
C GLU A 127 -15.62 8.87 -20.29
N PHE A 128 -16.09 9.29 -19.11
CA PHE A 128 -16.81 10.54 -18.92
C PHE A 128 -15.93 11.75 -19.27
N GLY A 129 -14.68 11.78 -18.80
CA GLY A 129 -13.69 12.81 -19.16
C GLY A 129 -13.54 12.93 -20.68
N ARG A 130 -13.35 11.81 -21.38
CA ARG A 130 -13.29 11.80 -22.85
C ARG A 130 -14.57 12.35 -23.49
N SER A 131 -15.74 12.02 -22.93
CA SER A 131 -17.04 12.51 -23.44
C SER A 131 -17.19 14.04 -23.34
N ILE A 132 -16.50 14.68 -22.41
CA ILE A 132 -16.46 16.15 -22.25
C ILE A 132 -15.20 16.79 -22.85
N GLY A 133 -14.40 16.02 -23.60
CA GLY A 133 -13.20 16.52 -24.29
C GLY A 133 -11.95 16.63 -23.41
N ILE A 134 -11.91 15.96 -22.26
CA ILE A 134 -10.75 15.90 -21.36
C ILE A 134 -10.14 14.49 -21.43
N GLU A 135 -8.99 14.37 -22.08
CA GLU A 135 -8.23 13.12 -22.12
C GLU A 135 -7.25 13.06 -20.94
N LEU A 136 -7.34 12.01 -20.12
CA LEU A 136 -6.41 11.80 -19.00
C LEU A 136 -5.04 11.29 -19.49
N ASP A 137 -5.03 10.59 -20.61
CA ASP A 137 -3.80 10.10 -21.24
C ASP A 137 -2.98 11.26 -21.85
N GLY A 138 -1.65 11.09 -21.92
CA GLY A 138 -0.77 12.07 -22.56
C GLY A 138 -0.55 13.37 -21.76
N ALA A 139 -0.80 13.38 -20.45
CA ALA A 139 -0.37 14.46 -19.57
C ALA A 139 1.18 14.57 -19.60
N ALA A 140 1.69 15.79 -19.66
CA ALA A 140 3.15 16.03 -19.71
C ALA A 140 3.83 15.76 -18.36
N ASP A 141 3.08 15.92 -17.26
CA ASP A 141 3.52 15.74 -15.88
C ASP A 141 2.32 15.43 -14.96
N LEU A 142 2.62 15.17 -13.69
CA LEU A 142 1.62 14.83 -12.67
C LEU A 142 0.70 16.01 -12.33
N ASP A 143 1.18 17.26 -12.43
CA ASP A 143 0.37 18.44 -12.14
C ASP A 143 -0.70 18.63 -13.22
N GLU A 144 -0.36 18.44 -14.48
CA GLU A 144 -1.30 18.45 -15.59
C GLU A 144 -2.31 17.30 -15.47
N LEU A 145 -1.86 16.08 -15.14
CA LEU A 145 -2.76 14.96 -14.89
C LEU A 145 -3.74 15.28 -13.77
N ARG A 146 -3.25 15.84 -12.66
CA ARG A 146 -4.07 16.25 -11.51
C ARG A 146 -5.09 17.32 -11.90
N ARG A 147 -4.68 18.36 -12.64
CA ARG A 147 -5.60 19.40 -13.15
C ARG A 147 -6.71 18.81 -14.02
N ARG A 148 -6.38 17.86 -14.90
CA ARG A 148 -7.37 17.18 -15.75
C ARG A 148 -8.32 16.32 -14.93
N LEU A 149 -7.80 15.56 -13.97
CA LEU A 149 -8.61 14.76 -13.04
C LEU A 149 -9.56 15.66 -12.21
N ASP A 150 -9.06 16.77 -11.67
CA ASP A 150 -9.87 17.72 -10.89
C ASP A 150 -11.02 18.29 -11.74
N ALA A 151 -10.74 18.66 -13.00
CA ALA A 151 -11.76 19.14 -13.93
C ALA A 151 -12.82 18.08 -14.28
N VAL A 152 -12.39 16.81 -14.48
CA VAL A 152 -13.32 15.68 -14.69
C VAL A 152 -14.18 15.45 -13.44
N GLN A 153 -13.57 15.49 -12.26
CA GLN A 153 -14.28 15.28 -10.99
C GLN A 153 -15.28 16.40 -10.69
N GLU A 154 -14.93 17.66 -10.98
CA GLU A 154 -15.83 18.80 -10.86
C GLU A 154 -17.03 18.64 -11.81
N ALA A 155 -16.77 18.33 -13.09
CA ALA A 155 -17.83 18.08 -14.07
C ALA A 155 -18.72 16.90 -13.69
N TRP A 156 -18.14 15.82 -13.14
CA TRP A 156 -18.87 14.66 -12.66
C TRP A 156 -19.78 15.03 -11.48
N ASN A 157 -19.26 15.77 -10.52
CA ASN A 157 -20.01 16.21 -9.34
C ASN A 157 -21.14 17.20 -9.68
N ALA A 158 -21.02 17.92 -10.78
CA ALA A 158 -22.06 18.78 -11.31
C ALA A 158 -23.23 18.02 -11.97
N LEU A 159 -23.07 16.72 -12.27
CA LEU A 159 -24.15 15.91 -12.83
C LEU A 159 -25.27 15.64 -11.81
N PRO A 160 -26.53 15.62 -12.25
CA PRO A 160 -27.62 15.09 -11.44
C PRO A 160 -27.32 13.67 -10.94
N GLN A 161 -27.79 13.34 -9.74
CA GLN A 161 -27.52 12.04 -9.12
C GLN A 161 -28.02 10.86 -9.97
N GLU A 162 -29.18 10.98 -10.59
CA GLU A 162 -29.74 9.96 -11.50
C GLU A 162 -28.82 9.68 -12.69
N GLU A 163 -28.17 10.73 -13.22
CA GLU A 163 -27.24 10.60 -14.34
C GLU A 163 -25.94 9.92 -13.91
N ARG A 164 -25.44 10.24 -12.71
CA ARG A 164 -24.30 9.52 -12.12
C ARG A 164 -24.60 8.05 -11.91
N PHE A 165 -25.79 7.71 -11.41
CA PHE A 165 -26.21 6.30 -11.27
C PHE A 165 -26.40 5.59 -12.61
N ARG A 166 -26.85 6.30 -13.65
CA ARG A 166 -26.96 5.75 -15.00
C ARG A 166 -25.59 5.40 -15.60
N LEU A 167 -24.59 6.26 -15.37
CA LEU A 167 -23.22 6.09 -15.85
C LEU A 167 -22.44 5.06 -15.00
N MET A 168 -22.77 4.93 -13.72
CA MET A 168 -22.17 3.98 -12.80
C MET A 168 -23.27 3.16 -12.10
N PRO A 169 -23.89 2.19 -12.81
CA PRO A 169 -25.01 1.42 -12.29
C PRO A 169 -24.61 0.48 -11.14
N ASP A 170 -23.32 0.18 -11.00
CA ASP A 170 -22.77 -0.61 -9.91
C ASP A 170 -21.47 0.03 -9.41
N ALA A 171 -21.56 0.71 -8.27
CA ALA A 171 -20.42 1.35 -7.63
C ALA A 171 -19.53 0.37 -6.85
N SER A 172 -19.86 -0.93 -6.84
CA SER A 172 -19.07 -1.92 -6.12
C SER A 172 -17.67 -2.03 -6.71
N PRO A 173 -16.63 -2.12 -5.85
CA PRO A 173 -15.28 -2.27 -6.35
C PRO A 173 -15.09 -3.60 -7.09
N LYS A 174 -14.27 -3.56 -8.15
CA LYS A 174 -14.03 -4.72 -9.02
C LYS A 174 -12.67 -5.39 -8.76
N SER A 175 -11.74 -4.69 -8.13
CA SER A 175 -10.45 -5.22 -7.70
C SER A 175 -10.62 -6.14 -6.49
N ALA A 176 -9.67 -7.08 -6.30
CA ALA A 176 -9.65 -7.91 -5.09
C ALA A 176 -9.57 -7.03 -3.84
N ARG A 177 -8.66 -6.04 -3.88
CA ARG A 177 -8.49 -5.00 -2.85
C ARG A 177 -9.78 -4.28 -2.51
N GLY A 178 -10.49 -3.81 -3.53
CA GLY A 178 -11.74 -3.09 -3.33
C GLY A 178 -12.88 -4.01 -2.86
N GLN A 179 -12.90 -5.28 -3.27
CA GLN A 179 -13.89 -6.24 -2.77
C GLN A 179 -13.63 -6.61 -1.32
N ASP A 180 -12.37 -6.83 -0.95
CA ASP A 180 -11.96 -7.06 0.42
C ASP A 180 -12.17 -5.81 1.28
N TRP A 181 -12.06 -4.61 0.69
CA TRP A 181 -12.46 -3.35 1.29
C TRP A 181 -13.96 -3.22 1.53
N THR A 182 -14.79 -3.49 0.52
CA THR A 182 -16.25 -3.47 0.70
C THR A 182 -16.67 -4.52 1.70
N ARG A 183 -16.03 -5.70 1.72
CA ARG A 183 -16.20 -6.66 2.82
C ARG A 183 -15.63 -6.13 4.13
N MET A 184 -14.60 -5.30 4.12
CA MET A 184 -14.03 -4.67 5.32
C MET A 184 -15.08 -3.82 6.00
N VAL A 185 -15.69 -2.92 5.23
CA VAL A 185 -16.77 -2.02 5.64
C VAL A 185 -18.04 -2.82 5.96
N ASN A 186 -18.48 -3.74 5.09
CA ASN A 186 -19.73 -4.48 5.27
C ASN A 186 -19.69 -5.58 6.35
N ASN A 187 -18.50 -6.01 6.80
CA ASN A 187 -18.37 -6.96 7.91
C ASN A 187 -18.01 -6.26 9.23
N LEU A 188 -18.13 -4.92 9.30
CA LEU A 188 -18.34 -4.27 10.59
C LEU A 188 -19.68 -4.78 11.16
N PRO A 189 -19.83 -4.90 12.49
CA PRO A 189 -21.02 -5.49 13.09
C PRO A 189 -22.30 -4.90 12.48
N ASP A 190 -23.06 -5.80 11.85
CA ASP A 190 -24.26 -5.57 11.04
C ASP A 190 -25.42 -5.15 11.97
N ASP A 191 -25.34 -3.95 12.54
CA ASP A 191 -26.45 -3.29 13.23
C ASP A 191 -27.04 -2.24 12.27
N ASP A 192 -28.05 -2.62 11.48
CA ASP A 192 -28.99 -1.75 10.75
C ASP A 192 -28.65 -0.24 10.70
N TYR A 193 -28.00 0.21 9.62
CA TYR A 193 -27.37 1.53 9.53
C TYR A 193 -27.85 2.31 8.28
N ASP A 194 -28.14 3.62 8.24
CA ASP A 194 -28.02 4.74 9.17
C ASP A 194 -26.71 4.77 10.00
N GLU A 195 -25.56 4.38 9.41
CA GLU A 195 -24.24 4.55 10.04
C GLU A 195 -24.03 6.05 10.21
N PRO A 196 -23.97 6.57 11.45
CA PRO A 196 -23.53 7.93 11.64
C PRO A 196 -22.11 8.01 11.05
N PRO A 197 -21.82 9.00 10.21
CA PRO A 197 -20.52 9.12 9.57
C PRO A 197 -19.43 9.08 10.64
N LEU A 198 -18.32 8.37 10.35
CA LEU A 198 -17.15 8.30 11.22
C LEU A 198 -16.86 9.69 11.81
N ARG A 199 -16.91 9.76 13.14
CA ARG A 199 -16.72 11.03 13.86
C ARG A 199 -15.31 11.53 13.58
N ARG A 200 -15.18 12.80 13.17
CA ARG A 200 -13.87 13.47 13.12
C ARG A 200 -13.35 13.74 14.53
N GLY A 201 -12.03 13.72 14.67
CA GLY A 201 -11.36 14.07 15.90
C GLY A 201 -11.61 15.54 16.28
N VAL A 202 -11.57 15.83 17.58
CA VAL A 202 -11.56 17.20 18.08
C VAL A 202 -10.18 17.81 17.79
N VAL A 203 -10.13 18.83 16.93
CA VAL A 203 -8.88 19.45 16.42
C VAL A 203 -7.84 19.72 17.52
N ALA A 204 -8.24 20.34 18.63
CA ALA A 204 -7.32 20.67 19.72
C ALA A 204 -6.74 19.43 20.42
N GLU A 205 -7.50 18.33 20.47
CA GLU A 205 -7.07 17.06 21.04
C GLU A 205 -6.21 16.26 20.05
N SER A 206 -6.58 16.21 18.77
CA SER A 206 -5.73 15.66 17.70
C SER A 206 -4.37 16.38 17.67
N ALA A 207 -4.35 17.71 17.74
CA ALA A 207 -3.11 18.50 17.84
C ALA A 207 -2.31 18.20 19.11
N ARG A 208 -2.98 17.89 20.22
CA ARG A 208 -2.32 17.45 21.46
C ARG A 208 -1.69 16.06 21.28
N ASP A 209 -2.39 15.14 20.64
CA ASP A 209 -1.88 13.79 20.35
C ASP A 209 -0.66 13.85 19.42
N VAL A 210 -0.68 14.69 18.37
CA VAL A 210 0.48 14.94 17.49
C VAL A 210 1.68 15.42 18.31
N ARG A 211 1.51 16.50 19.09
CA ARG A 211 2.56 17.09 19.93
C ARG A 211 3.07 16.12 21.01
N GLY A 212 2.22 15.22 21.49
CA GLY A 212 2.54 14.22 22.50
C GLY A 212 3.22 12.97 21.95
N SER A 213 3.18 12.74 20.63
CA SER A 213 3.72 11.52 20.01
C SER A 213 5.24 11.42 20.19
N SER A 214 5.72 10.21 20.52
CA SER A 214 7.16 9.95 20.61
C SER A 214 7.81 9.93 19.23
N PHE A 215 7.05 9.54 18.19
CA PHE A 215 7.48 9.61 16.80
C PHE A 215 7.84 11.05 16.39
N LEU A 216 6.96 12.03 16.62
CA LEU A 216 7.27 13.44 16.32
C LEU A 216 8.49 13.93 17.12
N ARG A 217 8.61 13.55 18.40
CA ARG A 217 9.78 13.93 19.21
C ARG A 217 11.08 13.43 18.59
N GLN A 218 11.11 12.20 18.06
CA GLN A 218 12.27 11.67 17.36
C GLN A 218 12.53 12.40 16.03
N CYS A 219 11.48 12.72 15.27
CA CYS A 219 11.63 13.55 14.06
C CYS A 219 12.21 14.94 14.38
N LEU A 220 11.75 15.58 15.46
CA LEU A 220 12.27 16.88 15.90
C LEU A 220 13.73 16.79 16.36
N ALA A 221 14.10 15.74 17.09
CA ALA A 221 15.48 15.50 17.50
C ALA A 221 16.40 15.28 16.28
N LEU A 222 15.94 14.54 15.27
CA LEU A 222 16.68 14.37 14.02
C LEU A 222 16.79 15.70 13.25
N ALA A 223 15.73 16.50 13.23
CA ALA A 223 15.74 17.82 12.60
C ALA A 223 16.76 18.76 13.28
N GLU A 224 16.77 18.81 14.62
CA GLU A 224 17.76 19.57 15.39
C GLU A 224 19.19 19.09 15.09
N TRP A 225 19.40 17.78 15.05
CA TRP A 225 20.71 17.20 14.73
C TRP A 225 21.20 17.55 13.30
N LEU A 226 20.28 17.79 12.37
CA LEU A 226 20.54 18.19 10.98
C LEU A 226 20.83 19.69 10.80
N GLU A 227 20.66 20.55 11.82
CA GLU A 227 20.88 22.01 11.71
C GLU A 227 22.25 22.40 11.11
N PRO A 228 23.39 21.75 11.46
CA PRO A 228 24.69 22.09 10.87
C PRO A 228 24.82 21.72 9.38
N GLY A 229 23.82 21.02 8.83
CA GLY A 229 23.84 20.38 7.52
C GLY A 229 24.66 19.10 7.53
N ARG A 230 24.17 18.03 6.90
CA ARG A 230 24.81 16.71 6.90
C ARG A 230 24.96 16.15 5.50
N ASP A 231 26.03 15.40 5.25
CA ASP A 231 26.31 14.89 3.92
C ASP A 231 25.33 13.77 3.52
N VAL A 232 24.82 13.86 2.29
CA VAL A 232 23.95 12.85 1.69
C VAL A 232 24.59 12.18 0.48
N THR A 233 24.03 11.05 0.08
CA THR A 233 24.29 10.35 -1.18
C THR A 233 23.61 11.07 -2.34
N GLN A 234 23.86 10.63 -3.57
CA GLN A 234 23.13 11.14 -4.74
C GLN A 234 21.63 10.81 -4.70
N ALA A 235 21.25 9.73 -4.01
CA ALA A 235 19.87 9.35 -3.78
C ALA A 235 19.19 10.17 -2.66
N GLY A 236 19.90 11.14 -2.07
CA GLY A 236 19.33 12.00 -1.03
C GLY A 236 19.27 11.36 0.37
N LEU A 237 19.91 10.21 0.58
CA LEU A 237 19.99 9.53 1.88
C LEU A 237 21.25 9.95 2.65
N LEU A 238 21.25 9.92 3.98
CA LEU A 238 22.47 10.17 4.76
C LEU A 238 23.56 9.17 4.38
N ARG A 239 24.81 9.65 4.24
CA ARG A 239 25.96 8.77 3.98
C ARG A 239 26.17 7.82 5.16
N PRO A 240 26.72 6.61 4.97
CA PRO A 240 26.79 5.59 6.03
C PRO A 240 27.44 6.07 7.34
N ALA A 241 28.56 6.79 7.26
CA ALA A 241 29.22 7.32 8.47
C ALA A 241 28.31 8.32 9.22
N VAL A 242 27.63 9.18 8.48
CA VAL A 242 26.71 10.20 8.99
C VAL A 242 25.43 9.56 9.55
N ALA A 243 24.92 8.50 8.91
CA ALA A 243 23.78 7.73 9.38
C ALA A 243 24.06 7.06 10.74
N ARG A 244 25.27 6.49 10.92
CA ARG A 244 25.70 5.92 12.21
C ARG A 244 25.78 6.98 13.32
N GLU A 245 26.28 8.17 12.99
CA GLU A 245 26.31 9.29 13.94
C GLU A 245 24.89 9.69 14.36
N ALA A 246 23.95 9.81 13.41
CA ALA A 246 22.55 10.11 13.70
C ALA A 246 21.91 9.03 14.58
N TYR A 247 22.13 7.77 14.23
CA TYR A 247 21.59 6.62 14.94
C TYR A 247 22.00 6.60 16.42
N GLY A 248 23.30 6.81 16.69
CA GLY A 248 23.81 6.89 18.06
C GLY A 248 23.33 8.14 18.79
N ALA A 249 23.23 9.29 18.11
CA ALA A 249 22.77 10.54 18.71
C ALA A 249 21.28 10.49 19.13
N LEU A 250 20.47 9.73 18.40
CA LEU A 250 19.03 9.58 18.64
C LEU A 250 18.66 8.38 19.51
N ASP A 251 19.66 7.56 19.90
CA ASP A 251 19.47 6.33 20.68
C ASP A 251 18.42 5.39 20.04
N LEU A 252 18.61 5.04 18.77
CA LEU A 252 17.63 4.26 17.99
C LEU A 252 17.72 2.73 18.22
N TRP A 253 18.75 2.25 18.92
CA TRP A 253 18.95 0.83 19.19
C TRP A 253 17.78 0.15 19.92
N PRO A 254 17.17 0.73 20.98
CA PRO A 254 16.05 0.11 21.65
C PRO A 254 14.86 -0.18 20.73
N TRP A 255 14.63 0.67 19.73
CA TRP A 255 13.59 0.45 18.73
C TRP A 255 13.95 -0.72 17.82
N GLU A 256 15.16 -0.74 17.27
CA GLU A 256 15.61 -1.84 16.38
C GLU A 256 15.67 -3.19 17.09
N ARG A 257 16.09 -3.19 18.36
CA ARG A 257 16.09 -4.39 19.21
C ARG A 257 14.68 -4.99 19.37
N GLU A 258 13.68 -4.14 19.60
CA GLU A 258 12.31 -4.58 19.75
C GLU A 258 11.73 -5.08 18.43
N TRP A 259 12.05 -4.41 17.32
CA TRP A 259 11.72 -4.89 15.98
C TRP A 259 12.30 -6.30 15.71
N ASP A 260 13.58 -6.50 16.01
CA ASP A 260 14.24 -7.80 15.86
C ASP A 260 13.58 -8.87 16.73
N ARG A 261 13.15 -8.51 17.95
CA ARG A 261 12.46 -9.42 18.87
C ARG A 261 11.11 -9.88 18.29
N LEU A 262 10.35 -8.96 17.71
CA LEU A 262 9.07 -9.27 17.07
C LEU A 262 9.25 -10.07 15.77
N THR A 263 10.30 -9.78 15.00
CA THR A 263 10.52 -10.39 13.67
C THR A 263 11.17 -11.77 13.77
N TYR A 264 12.15 -11.96 14.65
CA TYR A 264 12.96 -13.17 14.73
C TYR A 264 12.69 -14.02 16.00
N GLY A 265 11.89 -13.49 16.92
CA GLY A 265 11.52 -14.12 18.18
C GLY A 265 12.60 -14.05 19.27
N GLU A 266 12.18 -14.20 20.52
CA GLU A 266 13.02 -14.07 21.72
C GLU A 266 14.25 -15.00 21.75
N ARG A 267 14.17 -16.17 21.10
CA ARG A 267 15.30 -17.10 21.03
C ARG A 267 16.47 -16.56 20.22
N GLN A 268 16.20 -15.67 19.27
CA GLN A 268 17.22 -15.01 18.46
C GLN A 268 17.63 -13.65 19.04
N THR A 269 16.94 -13.17 20.09
CA THR A 269 17.23 -11.93 20.82
C THR A 269 17.40 -12.17 22.33
N PRO A 270 18.49 -12.85 22.76
CA PRO A 270 18.72 -13.11 24.18
C PRO A 270 18.85 -11.81 24.98
N ASP A 271 18.30 -11.79 26.19
CA ASP A 271 18.37 -10.65 27.13
C ASP A 271 19.73 -10.60 27.87
N ASP A 272 20.82 -10.76 27.11
CA ASP A 272 22.19 -10.68 27.60
C ASP A 272 22.81 -9.36 27.16
N ALA A 273 23.23 -8.54 28.12
CA ALA A 273 23.74 -7.19 27.88
C ALA A 273 25.08 -7.14 27.11
N GLU A 274 25.87 -8.21 27.10
CA GLU A 274 27.07 -8.31 26.27
C GLU A 274 26.70 -8.64 24.83
N ILE A 275 25.79 -9.61 24.63
CA ILE A 275 25.26 -9.96 23.30
C ILE A 275 24.54 -8.75 22.67
N ASP A 276 23.73 -8.04 23.44
CA ASP A 276 22.98 -6.87 22.98
C ASP A 276 23.92 -5.76 22.48
N ARG A 277 25.02 -5.49 23.22
CA ARG A 277 26.04 -4.53 22.80
C ARG A 277 26.76 -4.94 21.52
N VAL A 278 27.13 -6.22 21.40
CA VAL A 278 27.78 -6.74 20.18
C VAL A 278 26.83 -6.64 18.98
N ARG A 279 25.53 -6.86 19.18
CA ARG A 279 24.54 -6.71 18.12
C ARG A 279 24.33 -5.25 17.72
N ALA A 280 24.24 -4.35 18.68
CA ALA A 280 24.16 -2.92 18.42
C ALA A 280 25.37 -2.47 17.56
N GLU A 281 26.58 -2.92 17.91
CA GLU A 281 27.79 -2.63 17.13
C GLU A 281 27.77 -3.28 15.74
N ALA A 282 27.32 -4.54 15.63
CA ALA A 282 27.21 -5.23 14.36
C ALA A 282 26.18 -4.60 13.41
N ALA A 283 25.03 -4.15 13.93
CA ALA A 283 23.98 -3.47 13.16
C ALA A 283 24.51 -2.18 12.52
N LEU A 284 25.28 -1.37 13.27
CA LEU A 284 25.91 -0.15 12.73
C LEU A 284 26.77 -0.44 11.49
N HIS A 285 27.42 -1.61 11.43
CA HIS A 285 28.35 -1.98 10.37
C HIS A 285 27.71 -2.72 9.19
N SER A 286 26.43 -3.11 9.26
CA SER A 286 25.75 -3.85 8.19
C SER A 286 25.16 -2.95 7.09
N TRP A 287 25.00 -1.64 7.36
CA TRP A 287 24.33 -0.70 6.45
C TRP A 287 25.26 -0.14 5.35
N HIS A 288 24.74 -0.09 4.12
CA HIS A 288 25.36 0.57 2.96
C HIS A 288 24.79 1.98 2.73
N SER A 289 23.66 2.34 3.34
CA SER A 289 23.05 3.67 3.38
C SER A 289 22.07 3.82 4.56
N ALA A 290 21.55 5.04 4.79
CA ALA A 290 20.49 5.26 5.80
C ALA A 290 19.19 4.52 5.49
N GLY A 291 18.92 4.21 4.22
CA GLY A 291 17.75 3.41 3.83
C GLY A 291 17.82 1.96 4.30
N ASP A 292 19.03 1.46 4.60
CA ASP A 292 19.23 0.10 5.13
C ASP A 292 19.06 0.04 6.67
N CYS A 293 18.89 1.21 7.31
CA CYS A 293 18.69 1.35 8.74
C CYS A 293 17.22 1.65 9.02
N LEU A 294 16.44 0.60 9.31
CA LEU A 294 14.99 0.69 9.45
C LEU A 294 14.49 1.81 10.38
N PRO A 295 15.00 2.00 11.62
CA PRO A 295 14.51 3.10 12.48
C PRO A 295 14.84 4.48 11.91
N LEU A 296 15.97 4.64 11.24
CA LEU A 296 16.36 5.93 10.66
C LEU A 296 15.57 6.21 9.38
N ASP A 297 15.36 5.21 8.53
CA ASP A 297 14.54 5.30 7.32
C ASP A 297 13.09 5.66 7.66
N ARG A 298 12.55 5.04 8.71
CA ARG A 298 11.22 5.34 9.29
C ARG A 298 11.04 6.81 9.66
N LEU A 299 12.09 7.48 10.13
CA LEU A 299 12.05 8.92 10.46
C LEU A 299 12.33 9.78 9.22
N TRP A 300 13.37 9.42 8.46
CA TRP A 300 13.91 10.20 7.35
C TRP A 300 12.86 10.45 6.26
N TRP A 301 12.18 9.39 5.83
CA TRP A 301 11.27 9.52 4.69
C TRP A 301 10.06 10.42 4.98
N PRO A 302 9.32 10.24 6.08
CA PRO A 302 8.25 11.18 6.44
C PRO A 302 8.74 12.61 6.62
N MET A 303 9.95 12.80 7.17
CA MET A 303 10.53 14.15 7.36
C MET A 303 10.86 14.85 6.05
N VAL A 304 11.34 14.13 5.03
CA VAL A 304 11.59 14.69 3.70
C VAL A 304 10.28 15.03 3.00
N GLU A 305 9.32 14.11 3.00
CA GLU A 305 8.00 14.28 2.36
C GLU A 305 7.19 15.43 2.96
N THR A 306 7.29 15.63 4.28
CA THR A 306 6.62 16.75 4.98
C THR A 306 7.39 18.06 4.94
N GLY A 307 8.58 18.07 4.33
CA GLY A 307 9.43 19.26 4.27
C GLY A 307 10.12 19.63 5.59
N MET A 308 10.09 18.78 6.63
CA MET A 308 10.92 18.97 7.83
C MET A 308 12.41 18.95 7.49
N VAL A 309 12.80 18.20 6.45
CA VAL A 309 14.17 18.10 5.96
C VAL A 309 14.23 18.52 4.50
N SER A 310 15.12 19.46 4.20
CA SER A 310 15.45 19.83 2.83
C SER A 310 16.72 19.10 2.40
N VAL A 311 16.61 18.31 1.33
CA VAL A 311 17.70 17.53 0.75
C VAL A 311 18.22 18.22 -0.51
N GLY A 312 19.44 18.76 -0.43
CA GLY A 312 20.17 19.27 -1.59
C GLY A 312 21.02 18.19 -2.27
N SER A 313 21.78 18.59 -3.29
CA SER A 313 22.60 17.66 -4.10
C SER A 313 23.73 16.95 -3.35
N ARG A 314 24.15 17.49 -2.19
CA ARG A 314 25.24 16.93 -1.36
C ARG A 314 24.99 17.02 0.13
N ARG A 315 24.06 17.86 0.57
CA ARG A 315 23.78 18.07 1.99
C ARG A 315 22.28 18.12 2.25
N ALA A 316 21.86 17.58 3.38
CA ALA A 316 20.55 17.77 3.95
C ALA A 316 20.63 18.69 5.16
N HIS A 317 19.57 19.46 5.40
CA HIS A 317 19.45 20.35 6.55
C HIS A 317 18.01 20.37 7.05
N SER A 318 17.85 20.76 8.32
CA SER A 318 16.53 21.05 8.86
C SER A 318 15.87 22.19 8.09
N ALA A 319 14.64 21.98 7.65
CA ALA A 319 13.74 22.99 7.13
C ALA A 319 12.47 23.06 8.00
N TRP A 320 12.57 22.63 9.26
CA TRP A 320 11.44 22.54 10.16
C TRP A 320 10.85 23.91 10.47
N GLU A 321 9.61 24.12 10.03
CA GLU A 321 8.78 25.26 10.40
C GLU A 321 7.68 24.80 11.35
N ARG A 322 7.76 25.26 12.60
CA ARG A 322 6.82 24.85 13.64
C ARG A 322 5.40 25.36 13.36
N PRO A 323 4.39 24.47 13.30
CA PRO A 323 2.98 24.86 13.22
C PRO A 323 2.58 25.76 14.40
N ARG A 324 1.76 26.77 14.10
CA ARG A 324 1.32 27.82 15.04
C ARG A 324 -0.06 27.54 15.60
N GLU A 325 -0.95 26.99 14.78
CA GLU A 325 -2.35 26.70 15.12
C GLU A 325 -2.59 25.20 15.26
N ASP A 326 -3.62 24.81 16.01
CA ASP A 326 -3.92 23.39 16.24
C ASP A 326 -4.32 22.69 14.93
N GLU A 327 -5.04 23.36 14.04
CA GLU A 327 -5.37 22.89 12.69
C GLU A 327 -4.11 22.56 11.87
N GLU A 328 -3.10 23.44 11.91
CA GLU A 328 -1.82 23.22 11.23
C GLU A 328 -1.08 22.02 11.83
N TRP A 329 -1.13 21.84 13.16
CA TRP A 329 -0.59 20.65 13.83
C TRP A 329 -1.27 19.36 13.39
N VAL A 330 -2.59 19.37 13.25
CA VAL A 330 -3.36 18.20 12.79
C VAL A 330 -2.99 17.85 11.35
N VAL A 331 -3.02 18.81 10.43
CA VAL A 331 -2.65 18.58 9.02
C VAL A 331 -1.23 18.04 8.91
N PHE A 332 -0.29 18.64 9.64
CA PHE A 332 1.09 18.21 9.68
C PHE A 332 1.26 16.78 10.21
N GLY A 333 0.61 16.45 11.34
CA GLY A 333 0.65 15.12 11.92
C GLY A 333 0.05 14.04 11.02
N LEU A 334 -1.08 14.34 10.38
CA LEU A 334 -1.70 13.45 9.40
C LEU A 334 -0.80 13.22 8.18
N THR A 335 -0.10 14.26 7.72
CA THR A 335 0.83 14.12 6.59
C THR A 335 2.04 13.27 6.97
N LEU A 336 2.61 13.46 8.17
CA LEU A 336 3.67 12.58 8.68
C LEU A 336 3.24 11.11 8.73
N VAL A 337 2.05 10.83 9.27
CA VAL A 337 1.50 9.46 9.37
C VAL A 337 1.22 8.89 7.98
N ALA A 338 0.64 9.67 7.07
CA ALA A 338 0.38 9.26 5.70
C ALA A 338 1.68 8.93 4.95
N SER A 339 2.72 9.76 5.08
CA SER A 339 4.04 9.51 4.50
C SER A 339 4.71 8.26 5.06
N LEU A 340 4.56 8.01 6.38
CA LEU A 340 5.02 6.76 7.00
C LEU A 340 4.26 5.55 6.44
N CYS A 341 2.95 5.65 6.32
CA CYS A 341 2.12 4.59 5.74
C CYS A 341 2.50 4.29 4.29
N ARG A 342 2.74 5.33 3.47
CA ARG A 342 3.25 5.17 2.10
C ARG A 342 4.57 4.40 2.08
N ARG A 343 5.50 4.74 2.98
CA ARG A 343 6.83 4.10 3.06
C ARG A 343 6.76 2.63 3.45
N LEU A 344 5.89 2.29 4.41
CA LEU A 344 5.75 0.93 4.92
C LEU A 344 4.97 0.00 3.98
N GLY A 345 4.22 0.57 3.03
CA GLY A 345 3.42 -0.19 2.06
C GLY A 345 2.13 -0.76 2.66
N SER A 346 1.25 -1.22 1.78
CA SER A 346 -0.08 -1.70 2.15
C SER A 346 -0.01 -2.91 3.10
N TYR A 347 0.96 -3.79 2.87
CA TYR A 347 1.17 -5.00 3.66
C TYR A 347 1.34 -4.73 5.16
N ARG A 348 2.02 -3.65 5.53
CA ARG A 348 2.28 -3.25 6.93
C ARG A 348 1.19 -2.36 7.51
N VAL A 349 0.45 -1.65 6.67
CA VAL A 349 -0.53 -0.64 7.09
C VAL A 349 -1.94 -1.20 7.19
N GLU A 350 -2.29 -2.23 6.44
CA GLU A 350 -3.64 -2.83 6.48
C GLU A 350 -4.11 -3.21 7.90
N PRO A 351 -3.30 -3.83 8.78
CA PRO A 351 -3.73 -4.14 10.15
C PRO A 351 -3.98 -2.90 11.00
N LEU A 352 -3.35 -1.76 10.67
CA LEU A 352 -3.56 -0.49 11.39
C LEU A 352 -5.01 -0.05 11.33
N LEU A 353 -5.70 -0.28 10.21
CA LEU A 353 -7.11 0.05 10.07
C LEU A 353 -7.97 -0.68 11.12
N GLY A 354 -7.69 -1.95 11.39
CA GLY A 354 -8.35 -2.68 12.47
C GLY A 354 -8.08 -2.06 13.84
N LEU A 355 -6.84 -1.66 14.08
CA LEU A 355 -6.42 -1.05 15.35
C LEU A 355 -7.07 0.31 15.63
N ILE A 356 -7.46 1.06 14.60
CA ILE A 356 -8.04 2.40 14.78
C ILE A 356 -9.53 2.48 14.44
N ALA A 357 -10.02 1.75 13.44
CA ALA A 357 -11.42 1.80 13.02
C ALA A 357 -12.33 1.01 13.97
N MET A 358 -11.90 -0.16 14.46
CA MET A 358 -12.72 -0.95 15.39
C MET A 358 -12.98 -0.19 16.71
N PRO A 359 -11.96 0.37 17.41
CA PRO A 359 -12.23 1.16 18.61
C PRO A 359 -12.96 2.49 18.31
N ALA A 360 -12.77 3.07 17.11
CA ALA A 360 -13.51 4.29 16.70
C ALA A 360 -15.01 4.06 16.64
N LEU A 361 -15.44 2.88 16.19
CA LEU A 361 -16.85 2.52 16.11
C LEU A 361 -17.45 2.15 17.48
N ALA A 362 -16.63 1.59 18.37
CA ALA A 362 -17.04 1.20 19.71
C ALA A 362 -17.17 2.38 20.71
N ASP A 363 -16.68 3.57 20.36
CA ASP A 363 -16.57 4.77 21.22
C ASP A 363 -15.87 4.52 22.58
N ASP A 364 -15.09 3.43 22.68
CA ASP A 364 -14.33 3.06 23.87
C ASP A 364 -13.10 2.20 23.51
N ALA A 365 -12.24 1.93 24.50
CA ALA A 365 -11.14 1.00 24.36
C ALA A 365 -11.65 -0.44 24.18
N ILE A 366 -11.17 -1.16 23.18
CA ILE A 366 -11.53 -2.56 22.92
C ILE A 366 -10.39 -3.52 23.30
N PRO A 367 -10.66 -4.77 23.71
CA PRO A 367 -9.60 -5.75 23.97
C PRO A 367 -8.74 -6.00 22.72
N VAL A 368 -7.42 -6.10 22.89
CA VAL A 368 -6.48 -6.51 21.82
C VAL A 368 -6.86 -7.88 21.27
N ALA A 369 -7.37 -8.78 22.10
CA ALA A 369 -7.85 -10.10 21.68
C ALA A 369 -8.97 -10.02 20.63
N GLU A 370 -9.86 -9.03 20.76
CA GLU A 370 -10.95 -8.80 19.82
C GLU A 370 -10.43 -8.25 18.48
N VAL A 371 -9.45 -7.33 18.52
CA VAL A 371 -8.76 -6.87 17.30
C VAL A 371 -8.05 -8.04 16.61
N ARG A 372 -7.41 -8.94 17.37
CA ARG A 372 -6.75 -10.12 16.82
C ARG A 372 -7.72 -11.09 16.17
N GLU A 373 -8.88 -11.33 16.80
CA GLU A 373 -9.92 -12.19 16.25
C GLU A 373 -10.51 -11.59 14.97
N TRP A 374 -10.81 -10.28 14.99
CA TRP A 374 -11.22 -9.55 13.79
C TRP A 374 -10.19 -9.69 12.68
N TRP A 375 -8.90 -9.47 12.99
CA TRP A 375 -7.82 -9.58 12.01
C TRP A 375 -7.67 -11.01 11.47
N ASP A 376 -7.74 -12.02 12.33
CA ASP A 376 -7.67 -13.43 11.95
C ASP A 376 -8.83 -13.83 11.01
N SER A 377 -10.02 -13.29 11.28
CA SER A 377 -11.20 -13.54 10.44
C SER A 377 -10.97 -13.09 8.98
N ARG A 378 -10.09 -12.11 8.76
CA ARG A 378 -9.69 -11.60 7.43
C ARG A 378 -8.61 -12.42 6.76
N CYS A 379 -7.93 -13.32 7.47
CA CYS A 379 -6.91 -14.17 6.88
C CYS A 379 -7.54 -15.01 5.75
N PRO A 380 -7.08 -14.84 4.49
CA PRO A 380 -7.59 -15.60 3.36
C PRO A 380 -7.55 -17.10 3.66
N PRO A 381 -8.59 -17.88 3.32
CA PRO A 381 -8.61 -19.32 3.60
C PRO A 381 -7.38 -20.07 3.05
N SER A 382 -6.79 -19.57 1.95
CA SER A 382 -5.54 -20.08 1.36
C SER A 382 -4.29 -19.88 2.24
N LEU A 383 -4.29 -18.89 3.14
CA LEU A 383 -3.17 -18.55 4.01
C LEU A 383 -3.29 -19.13 5.43
N ARG A 384 -4.51 -19.49 5.87
CA ARG A 384 -4.79 -20.01 7.24
C ARG A 384 -3.99 -21.24 7.66
N GLY A 385 -3.46 -22.03 6.72
CA GLY A 385 -2.64 -23.23 7.01
C GLY A 385 -1.14 -23.07 6.76
N LEU A 386 -0.71 -22.02 6.05
CA LEU A 386 0.69 -21.81 5.63
C LEU A 386 1.39 -20.72 6.46
N SER A 387 0.63 -19.74 6.97
CA SER A 387 1.21 -18.57 7.64
C SER A 387 0.28 -17.91 8.67
N ALA A 388 -0.55 -18.67 9.39
CA ALA A 388 -1.40 -18.09 10.44
C ALA A 388 -0.57 -17.31 11.50
N LEU A 389 0.65 -17.78 11.79
CA LEU A 389 1.64 -17.04 12.60
C LEU A 389 2.06 -15.74 11.92
N GLY A 390 2.43 -15.80 10.63
CA GLY A 390 2.75 -14.61 9.84
C GLY A 390 1.61 -13.59 9.73
N TRP A 391 0.35 -14.03 9.79
CA TRP A 391 -0.80 -13.13 9.77
C TRP A 391 -0.91 -12.34 11.08
N GLN A 392 -0.77 -12.98 12.23
CA GLN A 392 -0.78 -12.29 13.53
C GLN A 392 0.48 -11.43 13.74
N GLU A 393 1.63 -11.89 13.25
CA GLU A 393 2.88 -11.11 13.24
C GLU A 393 2.71 -9.78 12.49
N ARG A 394 1.93 -9.73 11.39
CA ARG A 394 1.62 -8.46 10.71
C ARG A 394 0.94 -7.46 11.63
N LEU A 395 -0.03 -7.90 12.43
CA LEU A 395 -0.72 -7.03 13.38
C LEU A 395 0.23 -6.54 14.48
N ASP A 396 1.08 -7.42 15.00
CA ASP A 396 2.07 -7.06 16.02
C ASP A 396 3.07 -6.02 15.49
N LEU A 397 3.53 -6.20 14.25
CA LEU A 397 4.45 -5.29 13.60
C LEU A 397 3.77 -3.95 13.27
N ALA A 398 2.48 -3.95 12.91
CA ALA A 398 1.70 -2.73 12.74
C ALA A 398 1.52 -1.99 14.09
N MET A 399 1.18 -2.70 15.16
CA MET A 399 1.11 -2.10 16.50
C MET A 399 2.44 -1.43 16.86
N PHE A 400 3.55 -2.15 16.70
CA PHE A 400 4.88 -1.63 17.00
C PHE A 400 5.27 -0.41 16.15
N HIS A 401 4.96 -0.42 14.86
CA HIS A 401 5.28 0.71 13.97
C HIS A 401 4.53 2.00 14.29
N PHE A 402 3.34 1.90 14.88
CA PHE A 402 2.40 3.02 15.01
C PHE A 402 2.03 3.40 16.44
N GLU A 403 2.42 2.60 17.44
CA GLU A 403 2.15 2.88 18.86
C GLU A 403 2.73 4.24 19.31
N ASP A 404 3.89 4.61 18.79
CA ASP A 404 4.59 5.86 19.12
C ASP A 404 4.10 7.07 18.29
N CYS A 405 3.24 6.86 17.29
CA CYS A 405 2.66 7.90 16.42
C CYS A 405 1.48 8.64 17.07
N GLY A 406 0.95 8.14 18.18
CA GLY A 406 -0.18 8.76 18.88
C GLY A 406 -1.54 8.53 18.21
N LEU A 407 -1.67 7.48 17.38
CA LEU A 407 -2.92 7.10 16.70
C LEU A 407 -3.87 6.29 17.61
N PHE A 408 -3.29 5.53 18.52
CA PHE A 408 -3.99 4.75 19.51
C PHE A 408 -3.12 4.64 20.76
N ARG A 409 -3.69 4.14 21.85
CA ARG A 409 -2.97 3.85 23.09
C ARG A 409 -3.30 2.43 23.53
N VAL A 410 -2.26 1.68 23.87
CA VAL A 410 -2.42 0.37 24.53
C VAL A 410 -2.50 0.62 26.04
N ILE A 411 -3.61 0.23 26.66
CA ILE A 411 -3.86 0.37 28.10
C ILE A 411 -4.13 -1.03 28.65
N GLY A 412 -3.10 -1.66 29.20
CA GLY A 412 -3.17 -3.07 29.58
C GLY A 412 -3.35 -3.96 28.35
N ASP A 413 -4.46 -4.69 28.30
CA ASP A 413 -4.84 -5.56 27.19
C ASP A 413 -5.85 -4.92 26.24
N ARG A 414 -6.06 -3.60 26.32
CA ARG A 414 -7.03 -2.86 25.50
C ARG A 414 -6.35 -1.82 24.62
N VAL A 415 -6.92 -1.59 23.44
CA VAL A 415 -6.53 -0.52 22.49
C VAL A 415 -7.62 0.53 22.48
N ARG A 416 -7.23 1.78 22.68
CA ARG A 416 -8.09 2.96 22.56
C ARG A 416 -7.60 3.82 21.41
N VAL A 417 -8.47 4.14 20.45
CA VAL A 417 -8.16 5.13 19.41
C VAL A 417 -8.06 6.54 20.01
N THR A 418 -7.13 7.34 19.53
CA THR A 418 -7.00 8.76 19.92
C THR A 418 -7.80 9.66 18.96
N GLU A 419 -7.87 10.96 19.24
CA GLU A 419 -8.56 11.89 18.32
C GLU A 419 -7.80 12.03 17.01
N LEU A 420 -6.46 12.01 17.05
CA LEU A 420 -5.64 11.91 15.84
C LEU A 420 -5.88 10.59 15.08
N GLY A 421 -6.08 9.49 15.81
CA GLY A 421 -6.45 8.20 15.23
C GLY A 421 -7.75 8.27 14.44
N LEU A 422 -8.78 8.92 14.99
CA LEU A 422 -10.07 9.17 14.30
C LEU A 422 -9.88 9.95 12.99
N ASP A 423 -9.10 11.03 13.04
CA ASP A 423 -8.80 11.82 11.84
C ASP A 423 -7.99 11.03 10.81
N SER A 424 -7.14 10.12 11.27
CA SER A 424 -6.30 9.27 10.42
C SER A 424 -7.10 8.19 9.69
N VAL A 425 -8.23 7.71 10.22
CA VAL A 425 -9.07 6.70 9.55
C VAL A 425 -9.42 7.16 8.13
N GLY A 426 -9.99 8.36 7.99
CA GLY A 426 -10.40 8.87 6.68
C GLY A 426 -9.24 9.05 5.70
N VAL A 427 -8.07 9.47 6.19
CA VAL A 427 -6.85 9.60 5.38
C VAL A 427 -6.40 8.23 4.88
N LEU A 428 -6.32 7.23 5.77
CA LEU A 428 -5.92 5.88 5.40
C LEU A 428 -6.92 5.24 4.43
N MET A 429 -8.22 5.39 4.67
CA MET A 429 -9.27 4.93 3.74
C MET A 429 -9.05 5.51 2.34
N GLY A 430 -8.86 6.83 2.22
CA GLY A 430 -8.58 7.46 0.93
C GLY A 430 -7.28 6.98 0.28
N MET A 431 -6.24 6.68 1.06
CA MET A 431 -5.00 6.10 0.54
C MET A 431 -5.20 4.67 -0.01
N PHE A 432 -6.05 3.86 0.62
CA PHE A 432 -6.39 2.52 0.14
C PHE A 432 -7.23 2.56 -1.14
N ASP A 433 -8.21 3.46 -1.20
CA ASP A 433 -9.07 3.65 -2.36
C ASP A 433 -8.27 4.13 -3.60
N ASP A 434 -7.32 5.03 -3.38
CA ASP A 434 -6.48 5.59 -4.44
C ASP A 434 -5.30 4.70 -4.84
N GLY A 435 -5.08 3.56 -4.16
CA GLY A 435 -3.93 2.68 -4.41
C GLY A 435 -2.57 3.34 -4.15
N LYS A 436 -2.50 4.31 -3.22
CA LYS A 436 -1.35 5.20 -3.00
C LYS A 436 -0.21 4.60 -2.17
N PHE A 437 -0.21 3.30 -1.92
CA PHE A 437 0.87 2.64 -1.20
C PHE A 437 1.99 2.30 -2.16
N ASP A 438 3.20 2.76 -1.86
CA ASP A 438 4.38 2.31 -2.58
C ASP A 438 4.67 0.91 -2.02
N ASP A 439 4.14 -0.14 -2.66
CA ASP A 439 4.47 -1.54 -2.33
C ASP A 439 5.88 -1.87 -2.87
N GLY A 440 6.86 -1.03 -2.46
CA GLY A 440 8.24 -1.05 -2.88
C GLY A 440 8.84 -2.44 -2.80
N SER A 441 9.47 -2.84 -3.90
CA SER A 441 10.29 -4.04 -4.02
C SER A 441 11.56 -3.87 -3.17
N ASP A 442 11.51 -4.36 -1.93
CA ASP A 442 12.71 -4.68 -1.15
C ASP A 442 13.09 -6.16 -1.33
#